data_AF-A0A3D0CEV3-F1
#
_entry.id   AF-A0A3D0CEV3-F1
#
_cell.length_a   1.000
_cell.length_b   1.000
_cell.length_c   1.000
_cell.angle_alpha   90.00
_cell.angle_beta   90.00
_cell.angle_gamma   90.00
#
_symmetry.space_group_name_H-M   'P 1'
#
loop_
_entity.id
_entity.type
_entity.pdbx_description
1 polymer ?
#
loop_
_entity_poly.entity_id
_entity_poly.type
_entity_poly.pdbx_seq_one_letter_code
_entity_poly.pdbx_strand_id
1 'polypeptide(L)' 'MGIDTRNTQHKQLFDLMNQIYLASDVDSDLDIIMPLFDQLQYYTKYHFDEEEQFFTTLSKSYIEQHKNEHQFLLMS' A
#
# COMPACT_ATOMS: atom_id res chain seq x y z
N MET A 1 -17.61 -4.46 9.57
CA MET A 1 -16.79 -5.61 9.15
C MET A 1 -15.79 -5.30 8.03
N GLY A 2 -15.94 -4.23 7.22
CA GLY A 2 -14.90 -3.83 6.24
C GLY A 2 -13.86 -2.81 6.74
N ILE A 3 -14.19 -1.99 7.74
CA ILE A 3 -13.28 -0.94 8.26
C ILE A 3 -12.10 -1.56 9.02
N ASP A 4 -12.33 -2.61 9.80
CA ASP A 4 -11.28 -3.25 10.61
C ASP A 4 -10.23 -3.95 9.73
N THR A 5 -10.64 -4.59 8.64
CA THR A 5 -9.72 -5.23 7.68
C THR A 5 -8.83 -4.22 6.97
N ARG A 6 -9.38 -3.08 6.52
CA ARG A 6 -8.58 -2.00 5.90
C ARG A 6 -7.62 -1.37 6.89
N ASN A 7 -8.05 -1.16 8.14
CA ASN A 7 -7.16 -0.67 9.19
C ASN A 7 -5.99 -1.62 9.44
N THR A 8 -6.20 -2.94 9.35
CA THR A 8 -5.12 -3.93 9.42
C THR A 8 -4.18 -3.84 8.22
N GLN A 9 -4.72 -3.68 7.00
CA GLN A 9 -3.90 -3.51 5.80
C GLN A 9 -3.05 -2.24 5.85
N HIS A 10 -3.61 -1.11 6.29
CA HIS A 10 -2.85 0.12 6.51
C HIS A 10 -1.72 -0.05 7.55
N LYS A 11 -2.00 -0.74 8.66
CA LYS A 11 -0.95 -1.05 9.66
C LYS A 11 0.19 -1.84 9.04
N GLN A 12 -0.12 -2.84 8.23
CA GLN A 12 0.91 -3.62 7.54
C GLN A 12 1.75 -2.77 6.58
N LEU A 13 1.13 -1.83 5.85
CA LEU A 13 1.87 -0.86 5.03
C LEU A 13 2.80 0.02 5.87
N PHE A 14 2.30 0.56 6.99
CA PHE A 14 3.13 1.35 7.91
C PHE A 14 4.27 0.53 8.52
N ASP A 15 4.03 -0.74 8.85
CA ASP A 15 5.05 -1.63 9.39
C ASP A 15 6.15 -1.92 8.35
N LEU A 16 5.80 -2.08 7.07
CA LEU A 16 6.78 -2.20 5.98
C LEU A 16 7.58 -0.90 5.79
N MET A 17 6.93 0.26 5.80
CA MET A 17 7.60 1.56 5.72
C MET A 17 8.57 1.77 6.89
N ASN A 18 8.17 1.38 8.11
CA ASN A 18 9.02 1.46 9.30
C ASN A 18 10.24 0.54 9.19
N GLN A 19 10.08 -0.67 8.65
CA GLN A 19 11.21 -1.59 8.42
C GLN A 19 12.21 -1.02 7.41
N ILE A 20 11.72 -0.43 6.32
CA ILE A 20 12.57 0.26 5.33
C ILE A 20 13.33 1.41 6.00
N TYR A 21 12.62 2.25 6.77
CA TYR A 21 13.23 3.37 7.48
C TYR A 21 14.35 2.91 8.43
N LEU A 22 14.09 1.91 9.28
CA LEU A 22 15.08 1.38 10.20
C LEU A 22 16.28 0.75 9.48
N ALA A 23 16.04 0.02 8.38
CA ALA A 23 17.13 -0.54 7.57
C ALA A 23 18.00 0.57 6.95
N SER A 24 17.38 1.67 6.51
CA SER A 24 18.11 2.83 5.97
C SER A 24 18.87 3.63 7.04
N ASP A 25 18.36 3.70 8.28
CA ASP A 25 18.97 4.44 9.39
C ASP A 25 20.27 3.79 9.90
N VAL A 26 20.38 2.46 9.78
CA VAL A 26 21.57 1.70 10.20
C VAL A 26 22.58 1.45 9.06
N ASP A 27 22.46 2.18 7.95
CA ASP A 27 23.34 2.09 6.77
C ASP A 27 23.41 0.65 6.20
N SER A 28 22.25 -0.03 6.18
CA SER A 28 22.14 -1.41 5.65
C SER A 28 22.42 -1.47 4.16
N ASP A 29 22.95 -2.62 3.70
CA ASP A 29 23.16 -2.89 2.29
C ASP A 29 21.84 -2.80 1.49
N LEU A 30 21.93 -2.33 0.25
CA LEU A 30 20.81 -2.28 -0.69
C LEU A 30 20.19 -3.67 -0.91
N ASP A 31 20.98 -4.73 -0.79
CA ASP A 31 20.50 -6.12 -0.86
C ASP A 31 19.49 -6.47 0.24
N ILE A 32 19.48 -5.72 1.36
CA ILE A 32 18.52 -5.88 2.46
C ILE A 32 17.31 -4.96 2.25
N ILE A 33 17.54 -3.75 1.76
CA ILE A 33 16.50 -2.72 1.61
C ILE A 33 15.60 -3.00 0.39
N MET A 34 16.16 -3.44 -0.74
CA MET A 34 15.43 -3.67 -1.98
C MET A 34 14.29 -4.70 -1.83
N PRO A 35 14.48 -5.87 -1.18
CA PRO A 35 13.38 -6.80 -0.94
C PRO A 35 12.22 -6.21 -0.11
N LEU A 36 12.51 -5.28 0.81
CA LEU A 36 11.46 -4.60 1.59
C LEU A 36 10.65 -3.63 0.72
N PHE A 37 11.30 -2.93 -0.22
CA PHE A 37 10.61 -2.11 -1.22
C PHE A 37 9.75 -2.94 -2.15
N ASP A 38 10.23 -4.10 -2.62
CA ASP A 38 9.44 -5.02 -3.46
C ASP A 38 8.19 -5.50 -2.70
N GLN A 39 8.35 -5.84 -1.42
CA GLN A 39 7.24 -6.23 -0.56
C GLN A 39 6.24 -5.08 -0.34
N LEU A 40 6.73 -3.85 -0.12
CA LEU A 40 5.88 -2.67 0.01
C LEU A 40 5.08 -2.41 -1.27
N GLN A 41 5.71 -2.49 -2.44
CA GLN A 41 5.03 -2.31 -3.73
C GLN A 41 3.96 -3.38 -3.95
N TYR A 42 4.31 -4.66 -3.72
CA TYR A 42 3.37 -5.77 -3.85
C TYR A 42 2.16 -5.60 -2.92
N TYR A 43 2.41 -5.29 -1.64
CA TYR A 43 1.35 -5.18 -0.65
C TYR A 43 0.47 -3.92 -0.86
N THR A 44 1.06 -2.83 -1.36
CA THR A 44 0.31 -1.62 -1.77
C THR A 44 -0.67 -1.94 -2.88
N LYS A 45 -0.23 -2.66 -3.93
CA LYS A 45 -1.13 -3.11 -4.99
C LYS A 45 -2.25 -4.01 -4.47
N TYR A 46 -1.92 -4.98 -3.62
CA TYR A 46 -2.91 -5.87 -3.01
C TYR A 46 -3.98 -5.09 -2.21
N HIS A 47 -3.55 -4.12 -1.40
CA HIS A 47 -4.45 -3.28 -0.62
C HIS A 47 -5.43 -2.48 -1.52
N PHE A 48 -4.92 -1.86 -2.58
CA PHE A 48 -5.74 -1.14 -3.54
C PHE A 48 -6.74 -2.05 -4.26
N ASP A 49 -6.31 -3.23 -4.71
CA ASP A 49 -7.20 -4.20 -5.37
C ASP A 49 -8.36 -4.64 -4.42
N GLU A 50 -8.09 -4.83 -3.12
CA GLU A 50 -9.10 -5.16 -2.10
C GLU A 50 -10.06 -4.00 -1.82
N GLU A 51 -9.54 -2.78 -1.74
CA GLU A 51 -10.33 -1.58 -1.48
C GLU A 51 -11.27 -1.26 -2.65
N GLU A 52 -10.79 -1.38 -3.88
CA GLU A 52 -11.58 -1.19 -5.09
C GLU A 52 -12.72 -2.22 -5.24
N GLN A 53 -12.48 -3.47 -4.83
CA GLN A 53 -13.52 -4.50 -4.79
C GLN A 53 -14.61 -4.19 -3.75
N PHE A 54 -14.24 -3.52 -2.66
CA PHE A 54 -15.16 -3.18 -1.58
C PHE A 54 -16.08 -1.99 -1.91
N PHE A 55 -15.66 -1.04 -2.74
CA PHE A 55 -16.43 0.17 -3.05
C PHE A 55 -17.60 -0.06 -4.02
N THR A 56 -18.54 -0.94 -3.67
CA THR A 56 -19.73 -1.23 -4.49
C THR A 56 -20.88 -0.24 -4.26
N THR A 57 -20.83 0.58 -3.21
CA THR A 57 -21.93 1.46 -2.78
C THR A 57 -21.68 2.96 -3.00
N LEU A 58 -20.49 3.34 -3.48
CA LEU A 58 -20.12 4.74 -3.73
C LEU A 58 -20.47 5.18 -5.14
N SER A 59 -20.48 6.50 -5.37
CA SER A 59 -20.72 7.04 -6.71
C SER A 59 -19.60 6.63 -7.67
N LYS A 60 -19.96 6.37 -8.94
CA LYS A 60 -18.99 5.99 -9.98
C LYS A 60 -17.88 7.02 -10.15
N SER A 61 -18.20 8.31 -10.07
CA SER A 61 -17.19 9.38 -10.20
C SER A 61 -16.15 9.34 -9.09
N TYR A 62 -16.57 9.04 -7.86
CA TYR A 62 -15.65 8.92 -6.73
C TYR A 62 -14.75 7.68 -6.88
N ILE A 63 -15.32 6.55 -7.29
CA ILE A 63 -14.56 5.30 -7.52
C ILE A 63 -13.49 5.53 -8.60
N GLU A 64 -13.85 6.15 -9.72
CA GLU A 64 -12.89 6.41 -10.80
C GLU A 64 -11.79 7.39 -10.37
N GLN A 65 -12.13 8.45 -9.61
CA GLN A 65 -11.12 9.34 -9.07
C GLN A 65 -10.14 8.59 -8.16
N HIS A 66 -10.66 7.78 -7.24
CA HIS A 66 -9.83 7.05 -6.29
C HIS A 66 -8.91 6.02 -6.98
N LYS A 67 -9.41 5.33 -8.01
CA LYS A 67 -8.59 4.43 -8.85
C LYS A 67 -7.46 5.16 -9.57
N ASN A 68 -7.71 6.38 -10.05
CA ASN A 68 -6.66 7.18 -10.68
C ASN A 68 -5.57 7.57 -9.68
N GLU A 69 -5.93 7.86 -8.43
CA GLU A 69 -4.97 8.14 -7.35
C GLU A 69 -4.11 6.90 -7.03
N HIS A 70 -4.71 5.71 -6.95
CA HIS A 70 -3.99 4.44 -6.81
C HIS A 70 -3.02 4.18 -7.96
N GLN A 71 -3.49 4.34 -9.20
CA GLN A 71 -2.68 4.14 -10.39
C GLN A 71 -1.50 5.12 -10.45
N PHE A 72 -1.74 6.38 -10.08
CA PHE A 72 -0.68 7.38 -10.02
C PHE A 72 0.42 6.97 -9.04
N LEU A 73 0.06 6.50 -7.85
CA LEU A 73 1.04 6.04 -6.85
C LEU A 73 1.81 4.79 -7.29
N LEU A 74 1.17 3.86 -8.00
CA LEU A 74 1.85 2.65 -8.49
C LEU A 74 2.77 2.91 -9.68
N MET A 75 2.58 4.03 -10.40
CA MET A 75 3.37 4.41 -11.57
C MET A 75 4.44 5.49 -11.26
N SER A 76 4.47 6.04 -10.04
CA SER A 76 5.46 7.02 -9.58
C SER A 76 6.74 6.35 -9.11
#